data_AF-A0A383AV09-F1
#
_entry.id   AF-A0A383AV09-F1
#
_cell.length_a   1.000
_cell.length_b   1.000
_cell.length_c   1.000
_cell.angle_alpha   90.00
_cell.angle_beta   90.00
_cell.angle_gamma   90.00
#
_symmetry.space_group_name_H-M   'P 1'
#
loop_
_entity.id
_entity.type
_entity.pdbx_description
1 polymer ?
#
loop_
_entity_poly.entity_id
_entity_poly.type
_entity_poly.pdbx_seq_one_letter_code
_entity_poly.pdbx_strand_id
1 'polypeptide(L)'
;MAAETQVLVNNEKKYIAKFFSDASESDVKKIDISTLTWAKHTITLSGAASPNFKIGEVLTVGAEHYLVTGFTAGASTVEVVGWDNTNKKATAIDASSSNGDAVSGGVSGNNTRTYSSIAEHDYEVLVTKIMWTTSGLQVGIEWDGSTAEKY
;
A
#
# COMPACT_ATOMS: atom_id res chain seq x y z
N MET A 1 -9.90 9.51 27.86
CA MET A 1 -9.99 10.05 26.49
C MET A 1 -9.94 8.88 25.53
N ALA A 2 -10.55 8.98 24.34
CA ALA A 2 -10.44 7.91 23.35
C ALA A 2 -9.00 7.87 22.81
N ALA A 3 -8.54 6.71 22.41
CA ALA A 3 -7.19 6.54 21.93
C ALA A 3 -7.04 7.16 20.52
N GLU A 4 -6.24 8.23 20.38
CA GLU A 4 -6.08 8.97 19.11
C GLU A 4 -4.79 8.61 18.36
N THR A 5 -4.86 8.55 17.03
CA THR A 5 -3.70 8.34 16.15
C THR A 5 -3.52 9.55 15.24
N GLN A 6 -2.32 10.12 15.23
CA GLN A 6 -1.93 11.21 14.35
C GLN A 6 -0.84 10.74 13.38
N VAL A 7 -1.15 10.70 12.08
CA VAL A 7 -0.15 10.42 11.04
C VAL A 7 0.70 11.67 10.82
N LEU A 8 2.00 11.56 11.04
CA LEU A 8 2.98 12.63 10.87
C LEU A 8 3.65 12.58 9.49
N VAL A 9 3.94 11.37 8.99
CA VAL A 9 4.53 11.13 7.67
C VAL A 9 3.92 9.86 7.08
N ASN A 10 3.52 9.91 5.81
CA ASN A 10 3.11 8.75 5.03
C ASN A 10 3.63 8.92 3.60
N ASN A 11 4.70 8.22 3.25
CA ASN A 11 5.26 8.17 1.90
C ASN A 11 5.99 6.84 1.66
N GLU A 12 6.47 6.62 0.44
CA GLU A 12 7.09 5.37 0.00
C GLU A 12 8.36 4.99 0.77
N LYS A 13 8.96 5.91 1.54
CA LYS A 13 10.18 5.67 2.30
C LYS A 13 9.92 5.49 3.78
N LYS A 14 8.90 6.16 4.33
CA LYS A 14 8.66 6.26 5.77
C LYS A 14 7.18 6.44 6.07
N TYR A 15 6.74 5.67 7.06
CA TYR A 15 5.51 5.92 7.80
C TYR A 15 5.86 6.31 9.24
N ILE A 16 5.32 7.44 9.71
CA ILE A 16 5.50 7.92 11.08
C ILE A 16 4.13 8.30 11.61
N ALA A 17 3.72 7.65 12.70
CA ALA A 17 2.50 7.97 13.43
C ALA A 17 2.82 8.25 14.90
N LYS A 18 1.99 9.08 15.52
CA LYS A 18 2.01 9.37 16.95
C LYS A 18 0.70 8.90 17.56
N PHE A 19 0.79 8.24 18.71
CA PHE A 19 -0.34 7.67 19.41
C PHE A 19 -0.54 8.39 20.75
N PHE A 20 -1.79 8.72 21.06
CA PHE A 20 -2.19 9.25 22.36
C PHE A 20 -3.19 8.29 23.00
N SER A 21 -2.96 7.89 24.24
CA SER A 21 -3.94 7.15 25.04
C SER A 21 -3.74 7.53 26.51
N ASP A 22 -4.83 7.77 27.21
CA ASP A 22 -4.91 7.95 28.66
C ASP A 22 -5.88 6.95 29.30
N ALA A 23 -6.34 5.95 28.53
CA ALA A 23 -7.29 4.93 28.95
C ALA A 23 -6.62 3.56 29.10
N SER A 24 -7.07 2.80 30.10
CA SER A 24 -6.76 1.36 30.21
C SER A 24 -7.54 0.62 29.11
N GLU A 25 -6.87 0.18 28.06
CA GLU A 25 -7.49 -0.59 26.98
C GLU A 25 -6.75 -1.91 26.76
N SER A 26 -7.52 -2.97 26.50
CA SER A 26 -7.04 -4.33 26.20
C SER A 26 -6.44 -4.46 24.81
N ASP A 27 -6.63 -3.46 23.95
CA ASP A 27 -6.20 -3.47 22.56
C ASP A 27 -5.21 -2.33 22.34
N VAL A 28 -3.94 -2.56 22.69
CA VAL A 28 -2.87 -1.63 22.35
C VAL A 28 -2.83 -1.54 20.82
N LYS A 29 -3.34 -0.41 20.32
CA LYS A 29 -3.53 -0.03 18.92
C LYS A 29 -2.69 -0.85 17.93
N LYS A 30 -3.37 -1.73 17.19
CA LYS A 30 -2.84 -2.27 15.93
C LYS A 30 -2.46 -1.08 15.06
N ILE A 31 -1.20 -0.98 14.66
CA ILE A 31 -0.80 -0.04 13.62
C ILE A 31 -1.54 -0.49 12.37
N ASP A 32 -2.64 0.18 12.05
CA ASP A 32 -3.38 -0.12 10.83
C ASP A 32 -2.61 0.45 9.63
N ILE A 33 -1.87 -0.43 8.98
CA ILE A 33 -1.08 -0.13 7.78
C ILE A 33 -1.84 -0.45 6.49
N SER A 34 -3.13 -0.85 6.55
CA SER A 34 -3.92 -1.10 5.34
C SER A 34 -4.27 0.17 4.57
N THR A 35 -3.96 1.35 5.13
CA THR A 35 -4.23 2.67 4.55
C THR A 35 -3.00 3.33 3.92
N LEU A 36 -1.90 2.59 3.75
CA LEU A 36 -0.68 3.10 3.14
C LEU A 36 -0.93 3.40 1.65
N THR A 37 -0.68 4.65 1.25
CA THR A 37 -0.92 5.12 -0.13
C THR A 37 0.08 4.57 -1.15
N TRP A 38 1.07 3.81 -0.69
CA TRP A 38 2.14 3.19 -1.48
C TRP A 38 2.11 1.66 -1.43
N ALA A 39 0.97 1.11 -0.99
CA ALA A 39 0.66 -0.30 -1.09
C ALA A 39 0.90 -0.84 -2.51
N LYS A 40 1.77 -1.83 -2.62
CA LYS A 40 2.00 -2.51 -3.89
C LYS A 40 0.84 -3.47 -4.16
N HIS A 41 0.43 -3.52 -5.41
CA HIS A 41 -0.61 -4.38 -5.91
C HIS A 41 -0.13 -5.10 -7.16
N THR A 42 -0.62 -6.31 -7.37
CA THR A 42 -0.48 -7.00 -8.65
C THR A 42 -1.75 -6.82 -9.46
N ILE A 43 -1.63 -6.17 -10.62
CA ILE A 43 -2.64 -6.22 -11.67
C ILE A 43 -2.42 -7.48 -12.49
N THR A 44 -3.48 -8.25 -12.69
CA THR A 44 -3.53 -9.37 -13.63
C THR A 44 -4.18 -8.92 -14.93
N LEU A 45 -3.54 -9.25 -16.04
CA LEU A 45 -4.00 -9.00 -17.40
C LEU A 45 -4.68 -10.26 -17.97
N SER A 46 -5.56 -10.09 -18.95
CA SER A 46 -6.35 -11.18 -19.57
C SER A 46 -5.54 -12.23 -20.34
N GLY A 47 -4.21 -12.09 -20.37
CA GLY A 47 -3.30 -13.11 -20.87
C GLY A 47 -1.86 -12.69 -20.63
N ALA A 48 -0.93 -13.60 -20.94
CA ALA A 48 0.48 -13.29 -20.98
C ALA A 48 0.71 -12.03 -21.80
N ALA A 49 1.31 -11.05 -21.17
CA ALA A 49 1.59 -9.78 -21.76
C ALA A 49 3.08 -9.83 -22.11
N SER A 50 3.40 -9.59 -23.38
CA SER A 50 4.76 -9.20 -23.77
C SER A 50 4.91 -7.67 -23.98
N PRO A 51 4.28 -6.80 -23.17
CA PRO A 51 4.36 -5.37 -23.36
C PRO A 51 5.71 -4.87 -22.87
N ASN A 52 6.15 -3.82 -23.54
CA ASN A 52 7.36 -3.10 -23.19
C ASN A 52 7.11 -2.15 -22.01
N PHE A 53 6.43 -2.62 -20.95
CA PHE A 53 6.21 -1.80 -19.77
C PHE A 53 7.55 -1.27 -19.24
N LYS A 54 7.50 -0.11 -18.58
CA LYS A 54 8.65 0.58 -18.00
C LYS A 54 8.37 0.84 -16.53
N ILE A 55 9.29 0.45 -15.68
CA ILE A 55 9.26 0.83 -14.27
C ILE A 55 9.25 2.36 -14.18
N GLY A 56 8.31 2.91 -13.42
CA GLY A 56 8.09 4.34 -13.27
C GLY A 56 7.16 4.96 -14.33
N GLU A 57 6.61 4.20 -15.27
CA GLU A 57 5.56 4.73 -16.14
C GLU A 57 4.20 4.75 -15.45
N VAL A 58 3.32 5.66 -15.91
CA VAL A 58 1.92 5.67 -15.52
C VAL A 58 1.14 4.75 -16.45
N LEU A 59 0.52 3.73 -15.87
CA LEU A 59 -0.46 2.87 -16.50
C LEU A 59 -1.85 3.48 -16.34
N THR A 60 -2.64 3.44 -17.40
CA THR A 60 -4.07 3.80 -17.41
C THR A 60 -4.87 2.54 -17.67
N VAL A 61 -5.83 2.26 -16.79
CA VAL A 61 -6.75 1.11 -16.86
C VAL A 61 -8.16 1.63 -16.71
N GLY A 62 -8.92 1.68 -17.80
CA GLY A 62 -10.22 2.35 -17.77
C GLY A 62 -10.07 3.81 -17.35
N ALA A 63 -10.66 4.18 -16.21
CA ALA A 63 -10.53 5.52 -15.60
C ALA A 63 -9.36 5.65 -14.60
N GLU A 64 -8.77 4.52 -14.19
CA GLU A 64 -7.80 4.47 -13.11
C GLU A 64 -6.36 4.65 -13.60
N HIS A 65 -5.52 5.16 -12.69
CA HIS A 65 -4.11 5.40 -12.94
C HIS A 65 -3.22 4.72 -11.90
N TYR A 66 -2.18 4.05 -12.37
CA TYR A 66 -1.25 3.32 -11.54
C TYR A 66 0.19 3.59 -11.96
N LEU A 67 1.13 3.60 -11.01
CA LEU A 67 2.56 3.71 -11.30
C LEU A 67 3.18 2.31 -11.31
N VAL A 68 3.82 1.93 -12.42
CA VAL A 68 4.46 0.61 -12.56
C VAL A 68 5.69 0.54 -11.68
N THR A 69 5.74 -0.43 -10.76
CA THR A 69 6.88 -0.67 -9.87
C THR A 69 7.68 -1.92 -10.24
N GLY A 70 7.08 -2.85 -10.98
CA GLY A 70 7.73 -4.09 -11.39
C GLY A 70 6.88 -4.87 -12.39
N PHE A 71 7.54 -5.72 -13.18
CA PHE A 71 6.87 -6.66 -14.06
C PHE A 71 7.87 -7.73 -14.50
N THR A 72 7.37 -8.88 -14.95
CA THR A 72 8.18 -9.89 -15.63
C THR A 72 7.80 -9.91 -17.11
N ALA A 73 8.77 -9.77 -18.00
CA ALA A 73 8.51 -9.81 -19.43
C ALA A 73 7.86 -11.15 -19.84
N GLY A 74 6.75 -11.10 -20.58
CA GLY A 74 5.99 -12.29 -20.97
C GLY A 74 5.02 -12.81 -19.90
N ALA A 75 5.00 -12.23 -18.69
CA ALA A 75 4.02 -12.57 -17.68
C ALA A 75 2.68 -11.85 -17.90
N SER A 76 1.62 -12.35 -17.27
CA SER A 76 0.30 -11.69 -17.26
C SER A 76 0.12 -10.74 -16.08
N THR A 77 1.19 -10.40 -15.36
CA THR A 77 1.12 -9.63 -14.11
C THR A 77 2.02 -8.41 -14.15
N VAL A 78 1.55 -7.34 -13.51
CA VAL A 78 2.27 -6.07 -13.36
C VAL A 78 2.13 -5.62 -11.90
N GLU A 79 3.25 -5.32 -11.26
CA GLU A 79 3.27 -4.72 -9.93
C GLU A 79 3.13 -3.21 -10.06
N VAL A 80 2.20 -2.64 -9.29
CA VAL A 80 1.87 -1.22 -9.34
C VAL A 80 1.59 -0.64 -7.96
N VAL A 81 1.58 0.69 -7.88
CA VAL A 81 0.96 1.46 -6.79
C VAL A 81 -0.11 2.39 -7.34
N GLY A 82 -1.13 2.72 -6.53
CA GLY A 82 -2.14 3.71 -6.90
C GLY A 82 -1.52 5.08 -7.18
N TRP A 83 -1.96 5.77 -8.23
CA TRP A 83 -1.34 7.02 -8.68
C TRP A 83 -2.35 8.13 -8.95
N ASP A 84 -2.18 9.25 -8.23
CA ASP A 84 -2.87 10.49 -8.55
C ASP A 84 -2.15 11.17 -9.72
N ASN A 85 -2.69 10.96 -10.93
CA ASN A 85 -2.08 11.48 -12.15
C ASN A 85 -2.13 13.01 -12.24
N THR A 86 -2.99 13.69 -11.48
CA THR A 86 -3.07 15.16 -11.46
C THR A 86 -1.97 15.75 -10.59
N ASN A 87 -1.87 15.27 -9.35
CA ASN A 87 -0.95 15.80 -8.35
C ASN A 87 0.42 15.10 -8.34
N LYS A 88 0.60 14.07 -9.18
CA LYS A 88 1.84 13.31 -9.37
C LYS A 88 2.37 12.73 -8.05
N LYS A 89 1.48 12.05 -7.32
CA LYS A 89 1.79 11.42 -6.03
C LYS A 89 1.08 10.06 -5.89
N ALA A 90 1.63 9.19 -5.06
CA ALA A 90 1.00 7.92 -4.71
C ALA A 90 -0.31 8.17 -3.94
N THR A 91 -1.29 7.29 -4.17
CA THR A 91 -2.61 7.35 -3.52
C THR A 91 -3.09 5.93 -3.22
N ALA A 92 -4.05 5.81 -2.30
CA ALA A 92 -4.77 4.56 -2.10
C ALA A 92 -5.33 4.07 -3.44
N ILE A 93 -5.22 2.77 -3.67
CA ILE A 93 -5.68 2.18 -4.92
C ILE A 93 -7.21 2.21 -4.98
N ASP A 94 -7.75 2.51 -6.15
CA ASP A 94 -9.14 2.19 -6.44
C ASP A 94 -9.19 0.89 -7.25
N ALA A 95 -9.94 -0.08 -6.71
CA ALA A 95 -10.18 -1.39 -7.31
C ALA A 95 -11.47 -1.42 -8.15
N SER A 96 -11.98 -0.25 -8.56
CA SER A 96 -13.19 -0.08 -9.38
C SER A 96 -13.03 -0.45 -10.85
N SER A 97 -11.81 -0.71 -11.32
CA SER A 97 -11.54 -1.21 -12.68
C SER A 97 -12.32 -2.50 -12.98
N SER A 98 -12.90 -2.57 -14.17
CA SER A 98 -13.74 -3.67 -14.61
C SER A 98 -13.00 -4.64 -15.52
N ASN A 99 -13.35 -5.92 -15.43
CA ASN A 99 -12.82 -6.95 -16.33
C ASN A 99 -13.06 -6.56 -17.78
N GLY A 100 -12.00 -6.51 -18.58
CA GLY A 100 -12.08 -6.05 -19.97
C GLY A 100 -11.68 -4.60 -20.20
N ASP A 101 -11.41 -3.83 -19.14
CA ASP A 101 -10.92 -2.46 -19.28
C ASP A 101 -9.61 -2.42 -20.08
N ALA A 102 -9.54 -1.44 -20.99
CA ALA A 102 -8.37 -1.22 -21.81
C ALA A 102 -7.20 -0.78 -20.94
N VAL A 103 -6.03 -1.36 -21.20
CA VAL A 103 -4.80 -1.06 -20.48
C VAL A 103 -3.86 -0.32 -21.44
N SER A 104 -3.30 0.82 -21.02
CA SER A 104 -2.29 1.54 -21.78
C SER A 104 -1.23 2.15 -20.87
N GLY A 105 0.03 2.10 -21.29
CA GLY A 105 1.13 2.76 -20.58
C GLY A 105 1.46 4.10 -21.23
N GLY A 106 1.82 5.09 -20.42
CA GLY A 106 2.25 6.41 -20.91
C GLY A 106 3.49 6.35 -21.80
N VAL A 107 4.33 5.31 -21.66
CA VAL A 107 5.49 5.06 -22.52
C VAL A 107 5.28 3.83 -23.39
N SER A 108 4.72 2.76 -22.84
CA SER A 108 4.53 1.51 -23.59
C SER A 108 3.40 1.57 -24.62
N GLY A 109 2.53 2.58 -24.57
CA GLY A 109 1.35 2.72 -25.41
C GLY A 109 0.25 1.72 -25.07
N ASN A 110 -0.72 1.56 -25.98
CA ASN A 110 -1.85 0.66 -25.81
C ASN A 110 -1.41 -0.80 -25.71
N ASN A 111 -1.97 -1.51 -24.72
CA ASN A 111 -1.81 -2.95 -24.57
C ASN A 111 -2.89 -3.70 -25.35
N THR A 112 -2.55 -4.86 -25.88
CA THR A 112 -3.53 -5.76 -26.53
C THR A 112 -4.27 -6.64 -25.52
N ARG A 113 -3.77 -6.72 -24.28
CA ARG A 113 -4.44 -7.34 -23.14
C ARG A 113 -5.30 -6.31 -22.41
N THR A 114 -6.30 -6.82 -21.72
CA THR A 114 -7.23 -6.04 -20.88
C THR A 114 -6.98 -6.36 -19.41
N TYR A 115 -7.48 -5.51 -18.53
CA TYR A 115 -7.50 -5.79 -17.10
C TYR A 115 -8.35 -7.02 -16.78
N SER A 116 -7.92 -7.80 -15.79
CA SER A 116 -8.60 -8.99 -15.29
C SER A 116 -8.86 -8.96 -13.79
N SER A 117 -7.92 -8.48 -12.98
CA SER A 117 -8.10 -8.37 -11.53
C SER A 117 -6.96 -7.58 -10.91
N ILE A 118 -7.15 -7.20 -9.65
CA ILE A 118 -6.11 -6.61 -8.81
C ILE A 118 -6.09 -7.31 -7.45
N ALA A 119 -4.89 -7.51 -6.92
CA ALA A 119 -4.69 -8.05 -5.57
C ALA A 119 -3.61 -7.24 -4.85
N GLU A 120 -3.86 -6.93 -3.58
CA GLU A 120 -2.91 -6.28 -2.69
C GLU A 120 -1.76 -7.25 -2.34
N HIS A 121 -0.53 -6.74 -2.27
CA HIS A 121 0.59 -7.48 -1.72
C HIS A 121 0.62 -7.37 -0.20
N ASP A 122 1.06 -8.43 0.47
CA ASP A 122 1.39 -8.37 1.88
C ASP A 122 2.51 -7.34 2.12
N TYR A 123 2.35 -6.51 3.14
CA TYR A 123 3.35 -5.51 3.49
C TYR A 123 4.48 -6.14 4.31
N GLU A 124 5.70 -5.98 3.84
CA GLU A 124 6.89 -6.14 4.67
C GLU A 124 7.32 -4.76 5.17
N VAL A 125 6.90 -4.41 6.40
CA VAL A 125 7.31 -3.16 7.05
C VAL A 125 8.51 -3.41 7.97
N LEU A 126 9.57 -2.63 7.80
CA LEU A 126 10.67 -2.58 8.76
C LEU A 126 10.41 -1.49 9.79
N VAL A 127 10.23 -1.88 11.04
CA VAL A 127 10.19 -0.93 12.16
C VAL A 127 11.60 -0.43 12.43
N THR A 128 11.90 0.81 12.02
CA THR A 128 13.25 1.40 12.14
C THR A 128 13.48 2.16 13.44
N LYS A 129 12.41 2.68 14.06
CA LYS A 129 12.51 3.44 15.31
C LYS A 129 11.18 3.42 16.05
N ILE A 130 11.26 3.22 17.36
CA ILE A 130 10.16 3.42 18.31
C ILE A 130 10.64 4.44 19.34
N MET A 131 9.81 5.42 19.66
CA MET A 131 10.10 6.41 20.69
C MET A 131 8.89 6.54 21.61
N TRP A 132 9.11 6.47 22.91
CA TRP A 132 8.12 6.71 23.93
C TRP A 132 8.64 7.74 24.93
N THR A 133 7.73 8.37 25.66
CA THR A 133 8.03 9.16 26.85
C THR A 133 7.22 8.59 28.01
N THR A 134 7.90 8.21 29.09
CA THR A 134 7.25 7.66 30.29
C THR A 134 7.40 8.64 31.43
N SER A 135 6.39 9.47 31.63
CA SER A 135 6.32 10.30 32.84
C SER A 135 5.59 9.52 33.94
N GLY A 136 6.34 8.72 34.70
CA GLY A 136 5.82 8.02 35.88
C GLY A 136 5.11 6.68 35.64
N LEU A 137 5.36 6.02 34.50
CA LEU A 137 4.74 4.73 34.14
C LEU A 137 5.78 3.69 33.72
N GLN A 138 5.46 2.42 33.90
CA GLN A 138 6.17 1.26 33.33
C GLN A 138 5.57 0.92 31.96
N VAL A 139 6.39 0.50 31.00
CA VAL A 139 5.98 0.09 29.65
C VAL A 139 6.38 -1.35 29.44
N GLY A 140 5.38 -2.22 29.25
CA GLY A 140 5.56 -3.56 28.70
C GLY A 140 5.40 -3.52 27.18
N ILE A 141 6.22 -4.29 26.45
CA ILE A 141 6.12 -4.42 24.99
C ILE A 141 6.22 -5.89 24.64
N GLU A 142 5.14 -6.46 24.13
CA GLU A 142 5.08 -7.82 23.61
C GLU A 142 4.99 -7.79 22.07
N TRP A 143 5.85 -8.57 21.42
CA TRP A 143 5.90 -8.76 19.96
C TRP A 143 5.73 -10.24 19.64
N ASP A 144 4.76 -10.90 20.25
CA ASP A 144 4.61 -12.35 20.13
C ASP A 144 3.39 -12.76 19.30
N GLY A 145 2.57 -11.78 18.88
CA GLY A 145 1.33 -12.03 18.14
C GLY A 145 0.31 -12.84 18.94
N SER A 146 0.50 -12.93 20.27
CA SER A 146 -0.41 -13.64 21.14
C SER A 146 -1.65 -12.78 21.41
N THR A 147 -2.77 -13.44 21.66
CA THR A 147 -4.03 -12.78 22.06
C THR A 147 -4.13 -12.64 23.58
N ALA A 148 -3.04 -12.87 24.30
CA ALA A 148 -3.01 -12.93 25.75
C ALA A 148 -1.78 -12.20 26.27
N GLU A 149 -1.96 -10.93 26.59
CA GLU A 149 -0.92 -10.10 27.23
C GLU A 149 -0.53 -10.73 28.58
N LYS A 150 0.77 -10.94 28.82
CA LYS A 150 1.28 -11.62 30.03
C LYS A 150 2.08 -10.71 30.96
N TYR A 151 1.65 -9.46 31.11
CA TYR A 151 2.26 -8.51 32.05
C TYR A 151 1.87 -8.79 33.51
#